data_AF-A0A927WLY7-F1
#
_entry.id   AF-A0A927WLY7-F1
#
_cell.length_a   1.000
_cell.length_b   1.000
_cell.length_c   1.000
_cell.angle_alpha   90.00
_cell.angle_beta   90.00
_cell.angle_gamma   90.00
#
_symmetry.space_group_name_H-M   'P 1'
#
loop_
_entity.id
_entity.type
_entity.pdbx_description
1 polymer ?
#
loop_
_entity_poly.entity_id
_entity_poly.type
_entity_poly.pdbx_seq_one_letter_code
_entity_poly.pdbx_strand_id
1 'polypeptide(L)'
;MSADGEKKGKSPLEQAKANFAMYYTLTQELLKFIDKNDVDEFLELEKQRSDLVERMKALPETEEYRQTEECQELVQKIKPLDMQVIYKAKAWLNRSRQQNATVHAYDIRGANTLGNIFNKKY
;
A
#
# COMPACT_ATOMS: atom_id res chain seq x y z
N MET A 1 -41.65 6.73 -19.02
CA MET A 1 -41.08 5.55 -18.34
C MET A 1 -39.58 5.82 -18.24
N SER A 2 -39.10 6.17 -17.06
CA SER A 2 -37.68 6.45 -16.80
C SER A 2 -37.01 5.16 -16.35
N ALA A 3 -36.11 4.64 -17.17
CA ALA A 3 -35.32 3.46 -16.84
C ALA A 3 -33.92 3.66 -17.43
N ASP A 4 -33.05 4.32 -16.67
CA ASP A 4 -31.61 4.09 -16.74
C ASP A 4 -31.01 4.60 -15.42
N GLY A 5 -31.06 3.72 -14.43
CA GLY A 5 -30.22 3.82 -13.24
C GLY A 5 -28.78 3.53 -13.66
N GLU A 6 -28.11 4.54 -14.21
CA GLU A 6 -26.67 4.53 -14.44
C GLU A 6 -26.00 4.17 -13.11
N LYS A 7 -25.41 2.98 -13.04
CA LYS A 7 -24.43 2.66 -12.00
C LYS A 7 -23.27 3.64 -12.18
N LYS A 8 -23.36 4.82 -11.54
CA LYS A 8 -22.29 5.80 -11.51
C LYS A 8 -21.11 5.15 -10.80
N GLY A 9 -20.23 4.51 -11.57
CA GLY A 9 -18.89 4.20 -11.12
C GLY A 9 -18.28 5.48 -10.58
N LYS A 10 -17.49 5.37 -9.49
CA LYS A 10 -16.72 6.51 -8.97
C LYS A 10 -16.01 7.19 -10.13
N SER A 11 -16.06 8.53 -10.19
CA SER A 11 -15.27 9.27 -11.18
C SER A 11 -13.78 8.87 -11.05
N PRO A 12 -12.97 8.96 -12.10
CA PRO A 12 -11.55 8.59 -12.04
C PRO A 12 -10.81 9.31 -10.89
N LEU A 13 -11.13 10.57 -10.62
CA LEU A 13 -10.60 11.32 -9.47
C LEU A 13 -11.06 10.74 -8.12
N GLU A 14 -12.33 10.38 -7.96
CA GLU A 14 -12.83 9.72 -6.75
C GLU A 14 -12.22 8.32 -6.56
N GLN A 15 -11.89 7.64 -7.67
CA GLN A 15 -11.18 6.37 -7.64
C GLN A 15 -9.72 6.56 -7.19
N ALA A 16 -9.04 7.61 -7.66
CA ALA A 16 -7.72 7.98 -7.17
C ALA A 16 -7.75 8.26 -5.66
N LYS A 17 -8.68 9.11 -5.19
CA LYS A 17 -8.89 9.38 -3.76
C LYS A 17 -9.09 8.10 -2.94
N ALA A 18 -9.99 7.23 -3.40
CA ALA A 18 -10.28 5.97 -2.74
C ALA A 18 -9.05 5.05 -2.70
N ASN A 19 -8.24 5.01 -3.76
CA ASN A 19 -7.02 4.20 -3.80
C ASN A 19 -5.99 4.70 -2.77
N PHE A 20 -5.81 6.02 -2.62
CA PHE A 20 -4.91 6.58 -1.61
C PHE A 20 -5.39 6.32 -0.18
N ALA A 21 -6.70 6.46 0.07
CA ALA A 21 -7.28 6.13 1.37
C ALA A 21 -7.08 4.63 1.70
N MET A 22 -7.30 3.75 0.72
CA MET A 22 -7.06 2.31 0.86
C MET A 22 -5.58 2.01 1.13
N TYR A 23 -4.66 2.68 0.44
CA TYR A 23 -3.23 2.51 0.66
C TYR A 23 -2.85 2.84 2.11
N TYR A 24 -3.37 3.96 2.63
CA TYR A 24 -3.18 4.35 4.02
C TYR A 24 -3.70 3.28 5.00
N THR A 25 -4.92 2.78 4.79
CA THR A 25 -5.50 1.71 5.61
C THR A 25 -4.66 0.43 5.57
N LEU A 26 -4.25 -0.03 4.39
CA LEU A 26 -3.41 -1.24 4.24
C LEU A 26 -2.05 -1.07 4.94
N THR A 27 -1.42 0.11 4.85
CA THR A 27 -0.19 0.39 5.58
C THR A 27 -0.38 0.35 7.11
N GLN A 28 -1.52 0.82 7.62
CA GLN A 28 -1.84 0.70 9.05
C GLN A 28 -2.08 -0.75 9.47
N GLU A 29 -2.81 -1.53 8.68
CA GLU A 29 -3.06 -2.95 8.95
C GLU A 29 -1.75 -3.76 8.94
N LEU A 30 -0.87 -3.54 7.96
CA LEU A 30 0.45 -4.18 7.90
C LEU A 30 1.25 -3.98 9.19
N LEU A 31 1.23 -2.79 9.79
CA LEU A 31 1.89 -2.56 11.08
C LEU A 31 1.31 -3.42 12.20
N LYS A 32 -0.02 -3.61 12.24
CA LYS A 32 -0.68 -4.44 13.26
C LYS A 32 -0.28 -5.91 13.12
N PHE A 33 -0.19 -6.42 11.89
CA PHE A 33 0.12 -7.85 11.65
C PHE A 33 1.59 -8.19 11.83
N ILE A 34 2.51 -7.25 11.56
CA ILE A 34 3.92 -7.45 11.93
C ILE A 34 4.07 -7.67 13.44
N ASP A 35 3.31 -6.93 14.26
CA ASP A 35 3.37 -7.06 15.72
C ASP A 35 2.69 -8.36 16.22
N LYS A 36 1.74 -8.93 15.46
CA LYS A 36 1.07 -10.20 15.76
C LYS A 36 1.84 -11.46 15.32
N ASN A 37 2.94 -11.29 14.59
CA ASN A 37 3.75 -12.40 14.04
C ASN A 37 2.97 -13.33 13.08
N ASP A 38 1.91 -12.81 12.44
CA ASP A 38 1.07 -13.54 11.49
C ASP A 38 1.61 -13.34 10.07
N VAL A 39 2.40 -14.31 9.61
CA VAL A 39 3.17 -14.24 8.35
C VAL A 39 2.25 -14.19 7.15
N ASP A 40 1.29 -15.11 7.11
CA ASP A 40 0.50 -15.36 5.91
C ASP A 40 -0.42 -14.17 5.66
N GLU A 41 -1.08 -13.66 6.71
CA GLU A 41 -1.90 -12.45 6.64
C GLU A 41 -1.07 -11.21 6.27
N PHE A 42 0.15 -11.07 6.81
CA PHE A 42 1.04 -9.97 6.43
C PHE A 42 1.39 -10.00 4.94
N LEU A 43 1.69 -11.18 4.39
CA LEU A 43 2.02 -11.34 2.97
C LEU A 43 0.82 -11.12 2.07
N GLU A 44 -0.38 -11.56 2.48
CA GLU A 44 -1.61 -11.28 1.74
C GLU A 44 -1.91 -9.78 1.69
N LEU A 45 -1.76 -9.07 2.81
CA LEU A 45 -1.91 -7.62 2.87
C LEU A 45 -0.84 -6.89 2.04
N GLU A 46 0.39 -7.39 2.02
CA GLU A 46 1.47 -6.82 1.21
C GLU A 46 1.16 -6.96 -0.28
N LYS A 47 0.66 -8.13 -0.69
CA LYS A 47 0.20 -8.38 -2.05
C LYS A 47 -0.96 -7.46 -2.43
N GLN A 48 -1.98 -7.32 -1.58
CA GLN A 48 -3.11 -6.41 -1.80
C GLN A 48 -2.63 -4.96 -1.98
N ARG A 49 -1.66 -4.52 -1.16
CA ARG A 49 -1.07 -3.20 -1.28
C ARG A 49 -0.28 -3.06 -2.58
N SER A 50 0.47 -4.08 -3.00
CA SER A 50 1.20 -4.07 -4.27
C SER A 50 0.25 -3.97 -5.48
N ASP A 51 -0.81 -4.76 -5.51
CA ASP A 51 -1.82 -4.73 -6.56
C ASP A 51 -2.53 -3.36 -6.62
N LEU A 52 -2.79 -2.75 -5.46
CA LEU A 52 -3.33 -1.40 -5.36
C LEU A 52 -2.38 -0.36 -5.97
N VAL A 53 -1.08 -0.49 -5.74
CA VAL A 53 -0.07 0.40 -6.30
C VAL A 53 -0.03 0.32 -7.82
N GLU A 54 -0.09 -0.89 -8.38
CA GLU A 54 -0.17 -1.07 -9.83
C GLU A 54 -1.44 -0.44 -10.40
N ARG A 55 -2.59 -0.57 -9.71
CA ARG A 55 -3.82 0.14 -10.08
C ARG A 55 -3.66 1.66 -10.03
N MET A 56 -2.99 2.19 -9.02
CA MET A 56 -2.72 3.63 -8.91
C MET A 56 -1.83 4.13 -10.05
N LYS A 57 -0.81 3.36 -10.45
CA LYS A 57 0.05 3.69 -11.60
C LYS A 57 -0.68 3.67 -12.94
N ALA A 58 -1.65 2.78 -13.09
CA ALA A 58 -2.46 2.67 -14.31
C ALA A 58 -3.49 3.80 -14.48
N LEU A 59 -3.77 4.55 -13.41
CA LEU A 59 -4.78 5.62 -13.41
C LEU A 59 -4.11 7.00 -13.50
N PRO A 60 -4.25 7.75 -14.61
CA PRO A 60 -3.59 9.05 -14.79
C PRO A 60 -4.03 10.10 -13.76
N GLU A 61 -5.29 10.06 -13.32
CA GLU A 61 -5.86 10.96 -12.32
C GLU A 61 -5.24 10.77 -10.93
N THR A 62 -4.47 9.70 -10.72
CA THR A 62 -3.61 9.54 -9.54
C THR A 62 -2.58 10.66 -9.47
N GLU A 63 -1.99 11.08 -10.60
CA GLU A 63 -1.02 12.18 -10.61
C GLU A 63 -1.70 13.53 -10.40
N GLU A 64 -2.90 13.72 -10.95
CA GLU A 64 -3.71 14.92 -10.71
C GLU A 64 -4.06 15.05 -9.22
N TYR A 65 -4.53 13.95 -8.60
CA TYR A 65 -4.84 13.95 -7.18
C TYR A 65 -3.59 14.21 -6.33
N ARG A 66 -2.41 13.68 -6.69
CA ARG A 66 -1.15 13.93 -5.96
C ARG A 66 -0.76 15.40 -5.84
N GLN A 67 -1.19 16.24 -6.79
CA GLN A 67 -0.89 17.67 -6.76
C GLN A 67 -1.81 18.44 -5.81
N THR A 68 -2.91 17.85 -5.35
CA THR A 68 -3.82 18.47 -4.39
C THR A 68 -3.24 18.50 -2.98
N GLU A 69 -3.58 19.54 -2.22
CA GLU A 69 -3.19 19.66 -0.80
C GLU A 69 -3.71 18.48 0.03
N GLU A 70 -4.95 18.03 -0.22
CA GLU A 70 -5.57 16.87 0.43
C GLU A 70 -4.70 15.61 0.31
N CYS A 71 -4.20 15.33 -0.90
CA CYS A 71 -3.32 14.19 -1.10
C CYS A 71 -1.96 14.39 -0.44
N GLN A 72 -1.40 15.60 -0.46
CA GLN A 72 -0.10 15.88 0.16
C GLN A 72 -0.15 15.68 1.67
N GLU A 73 -1.21 16.13 2.35
CA GLU A 73 -1.41 15.87 3.78
C GLU A 73 -1.50 14.37 4.08
N LEU A 74 -2.23 13.62 3.25
CA LEU A 74 -2.34 12.18 3.39
C LEU A 74 -0.99 11.48 3.18
N VAL A 75 -0.21 11.90 2.18
CA VAL A 75 1.14 11.39 1.91
C VAL A 75 2.06 11.65 3.11
N GLN A 76 1.97 12.83 3.74
CA GLN A 76 2.76 13.13 4.94
C GLN A 76 2.44 12.19 6.12
N LYS A 77 1.18 11.74 6.25
CA LYS A 77 0.78 10.73 7.24
C LYS A 77 1.27 9.33 6.85
N ILE A 78 1.24 8.98 5.57
CA ILE A 78 1.64 7.67 5.05
C ILE A 78 3.16 7.43 5.20
N LYS A 79 3.99 8.42 4.83
CA LYS A 79 5.47 8.30 4.79
C LYS A 79 6.10 7.69 6.06
N PRO A 80 5.83 8.19 7.28
CA PRO A 80 6.41 7.62 8.49
C PRO A 80 5.90 6.20 8.79
N LEU A 81 4.67 5.87 8.40
CA LEU A 81 4.12 4.51 8.58
C LEU A 81 4.76 3.53 7.60
N ASP A 82 4.92 3.90 6.34
CA ASP A 82 5.60 3.07 5.34
C ASP A 82 7.05 2.77 5.75
N MET A 83 7.76 3.79 6.26
CA MET A 83 9.10 3.58 6.80
C MET A 83 9.10 2.58 7.95
N GLN A 84 8.15 2.68 8.89
CA GLN A 84 8.02 1.71 9.97
C GLN A 84 7.72 0.30 9.46
N VAL A 85 6.83 0.15 8.47
CA VAL A 85 6.54 -1.16 7.85
C VAL A 85 7.81 -1.76 7.27
N ILE A 86 8.59 -0.98 6.51
CA ILE A 86 9.85 -1.45 5.91
C ILE A 86 10.85 -1.90 6.98
N TYR A 87 11.08 -1.08 8.01
CA TYR A 87 12.04 -1.41 9.06
C TYR A 87 11.61 -2.62 9.87
N LYS A 88 10.35 -2.67 10.30
CA LYS A 88 9.81 -3.79 11.08
C LYS A 88 9.79 -5.08 10.25
N ALA A 89 9.38 -5.04 8.98
CA ALA A 89 9.40 -6.21 8.09
C ALA A 89 10.82 -6.74 7.88
N LYS A 90 11.82 -5.88 7.69
CA LYS A 90 13.24 -6.29 7.58
C LYS A 90 13.74 -6.96 8.86
N ALA A 91 13.52 -6.33 10.01
CA ALA A 91 13.93 -6.88 11.31
C ALA A 91 13.24 -8.23 11.58
N TRP A 92 11.97 -8.32 11.24
CA TRP A 92 11.16 -9.52 11.38
C TRP A 92 11.63 -10.65 10.45
N LEU A 93 11.86 -10.39 9.16
CA LEU A 93 12.42 -11.36 8.22
C LEU A 93 13.77 -11.91 8.70
N ASN A 94 14.63 -11.04 9.23
CA ASN A 94 15.93 -11.45 9.77
C ASN A 94 15.77 -12.39 10.98
N ARG A 95 14.85 -12.09 11.90
CA ARG A 95 14.53 -12.98 13.05
C ARG A 95 13.92 -14.30 12.59
N SER A 96 12.98 -14.24 11.64
CA SER A 96 12.30 -15.41 11.10
C SER A 96 13.28 -16.36 10.40
N ARG A 97 14.22 -15.86 9.60
CA ARG A 97 15.31 -16.65 8.98
C ARG A 97 16.23 -17.32 9.99
N GLN A 98 16.50 -16.66 11.12
CA GLN A 98 17.32 -17.24 12.20
C GLN A 98 16.57 -18.35 12.96
N GLN A 99 15.24 -18.30 13.00
CA GLN A 99 14.42 -19.22 13.80
C GLN A 99 13.75 -20.34 12.99
N ASN A 100 13.51 -20.15 11.68
CA ASN A 100 12.82 -21.10 10.81
C ASN A 100 13.55 -21.26 9.47
N ALA A 101 14.10 -22.45 9.22
CA ALA A 101 14.72 -22.83 7.95
C ALA A 101 13.73 -22.89 6.76
N THR A 102 12.42 -22.84 7.03
CA THR A 102 11.33 -22.94 6.04
C THR A 102 10.99 -21.61 5.35
N VAL A 103 11.50 -20.47 5.83
CA VAL A 103 11.15 -19.12 5.35
C VAL A 103 11.86 -18.78 4.02
N HIS A 104 12.75 -19.65 3.53
CA HIS A 104 13.43 -19.49 2.23
C HIS A 104 12.47 -19.31 1.04
N ALA A 105 11.18 -19.63 1.17
CA ALA A 105 10.18 -19.45 0.12
C ALA A 105 9.66 -18.01 -0.05
N TYR A 106 9.79 -17.15 0.97
CA TYR A 106 9.24 -15.79 0.91
C TYR A 106 10.31 -14.79 0.47
N ASP A 107 10.57 -14.75 -0.85
CA ASP A 107 11.33 -13.68 -1.47
C ASP A 107 10.46 -12.42 -1.50
N ILE A 108 10.55 -11.58 -0.46
CA ILE A 108 9.89 -10.26 -0.41
C ILE A 108 10.61 -9.32 -1.41
N ARG A 109 10.50 -9.62 -2.71
CA ARG A 109 10.94 -8.74 -3.81
C ARG A 109 10.21 -7.40 -3.79
N GLY A 110 9.06 -7.32 -3.11
CA GLY A 110 8.25 -6.10 -2.95
C GLY A 110 8.75 -5.09 -1.92
N ALA A 111 9.67 -5.45 -1.02
CA ALA A 111 10.11 -4.50 0.04
C ALA A 111 10.86 -3.28 -0.52
N ASN A 112 11.46 -3.41 -1.72
CA ASN A 112 12.10 -2.29 -2.43
C ASN A 112 11.12 -1.45 -3.27
N THR A 113 9.89 -1.91 -3.54
CA THR A 113 8.87 -1.12 -4.23
C THR A 113 8.06 -0.22 -3.29
N LEU A 114 8.07 -0.50 -1.99
CA LEU A 114 7.42 0.32 -0.95
C LEU A 114 7.99 1.74 -0.85
N GLY A 115 9.24 1.93 -1.29
CA GLY A 115 9.92 3.21 -1.24
C GLY A 115 9.71 4.13 -2.44
N ASN A 116 9.08 3.68 -3.54
CA ASN A 116 9.25 4.35 -4.85
C ASN A 116 8.05 5.15 -5.38
N ILE A 117 6.86 5.06 -4.77
CA ILE A 117 5.71 5.87 -5.24
C ILE A 117 5.87 7.33 -4.82
N PHE A 118 6.37 7.54 -3.60
CA PHE A 118 6.50 8.86 -2.99
C PHE A 118 7.92 9.47 -3.11
N ASN A 119 8.87 8.72 -3.71
CA ASN A 119 10.27 9.14 -3.91
C ASN A 119 10.57 9.68 -5.32
N LYS A 120 9.58 9.83 -6.20
CA LYS A 120 9.78 10.67 -7.38
C LYS A 120 9.97 12.11 -6.88
N LYS A 121 11.25 12.46 -6.66
CA LYS A 121 11.73 13.83 -6.61
C LYS A 121 11.26 14.51 -7.89
N TYR A 122 10.28 15.40 -7.75
CA TYR A 122 10.31 16.64 -8.50
C TYR A 122 11.04 17.64 -7.60
#